data_AF-A0A9P8JHY6-F1
#
_entry.id   AF-A0A9P8JHY6-F1
#
_cell.length_a   1.000
_cell.length_b   1.000
_cell.length_c   1.000
_cell.angle_alpha   90.00
_cell.angle_beta   90.00
_cell.angle_gamma   90.00
#
_symmetry.space_group_name_H-M   'P 1'
#
loop_
_entity.id
_entity.type
_entity.pdbx_description
1 polymer ?
#
loop_
_entity_poly.entity_id
_entity_poly.type
_entity_poly.pdbx_seq_one_letter_code
_entity_poly.pdbx_strand_id
1 'polypeptide(L)'
;NVLKIARHGYGYCNPVSIPHPEDPSAGNITVSLPRTHISHPGLEIPDEGKKALRSFLAAVYPSLATRPFISTRICWYTDTPRGDWLLSYHPKYKNLFVATGGSGHAYKFLPVIGDKIVDCLMGNPPAEFKDKWAWPERDLEDQVWTKDWRGGLKGMVLEDELKKGENKARL
;
A
#
# COMPACT_ATOMS: atom_id res chain seq x y z
N ASN A 1 -8.04 -7.17 27.21
CA ASN A 1 -8.05 -6.10 26.17
C ASN A 1 -6.84 -6.24 25.26
N VAL A 2 -7.03 -6.06 23.95
CA VAL A 2 -5.97 -6.11 22.93
C VAL A 2 -5.82 -4.71 22.33
N LEU A 3 -4.61 -4.15 22.36
CA LEU A 3 -4.29 -2.90 21.69
C LEU A 3 -3.70 -3.20 20.30
N LYS A 4 -4.23 -2.53 19.27
CA LYS A 4 -3.65 -2.55 17.92
C LYS A 4 -2.92 -1.24 17.69
N ILE A 5 -1.71 -1.33 17.16
CA ILE A 5 -0.91 -0.19 16.76
C ILE A 5 -0.50 -0.39 15.30
N ALA A 6 -0.46 0.72 14.56
CA ALA A 6 -0.04 0.72 13.17
C ALA A 6 0.86 1.92 12.94
N ARG A 7 1.87 1.73 12.09
CA ARG A 7 2.69 2.81 11.56
C ARG A 7 2.15 3.19 10.20
N HIS A 8 1.74 4.43 10.03
CA HIS A 8 1.48 5.01 8.72
C HIS A 8 2.80 5.62 8.20
N GLY A 9 3.40 5.02 7.19
CA GLY A 9 4.62 5.52 6.54
C GLY A 9 4.68 5.09 5.07
N TYR A 10 5.77 5.41 4.38
CA TYR A 10 5.98 4.96 2.99
C TYR A 10 6.00 3.43 2.85
N GLY A 11 6.34 2.72 3.94
CA GLY A 11 6.27 1.27 3.99
C GLY A 11 7.32 0.60 3.12
N TYR A 12 6.96 -0.54 2.54
CA TYR A 12 7.85 -1.33 1.70
C TYR A 12 7.21 -1.61 0.36
N CYS A 13 8.02 -1.69 -0.69
CA CYS A 13 7.64 -2.38 -1.92
C CYS A 13 8.09 -3.85 -1.85
N ASN A 14 7.40 -4.73 -2.57
CA ASN A 14 7.85 -6.10 -2.84
C ASN A 14 7.92 -6.30 -4.35
N PRO A 15 8.99 -5.83 -5.01
CA PRO A 15 9.16 -5.94 -6.45
C PRO A 15 9.20 -7.41 -6.88
N VAL A 16 8.38 -7.76 -7.86
CA VAL A 16 8.31 -9.09 -8.48
C VAL A 16 8.34 -8.90 -9.98
N SER A 17 9.20 -9.68 -10.65
CA SER A 17 9.24 -9.75 -12.10
C SER A 17 8.11 -10.65 -12.60
N ILE A 18 7.24 -10.12 -13.46
CA ILE A 18 6.15 -10.87 -14.09
C ILE A 18 6.22 -10.69 -15.62
N PRO A 19 5.74 -11.64 -16.43
CA PRO A 19 5.61 -11.44 -17.87
C PRO A 19 4.73 -10.22 -18.18
N HIS A 20 5.08 -9.46 -19.22
CA HIS A 20 4.29 -8.30 -19.62
C HIS A 20 2.87 -8.73 -20.02
N PRO A 21 1.82 -8.21 -19.35
CA PRO A 21 0.48 -8.80 -19.40
C PRO A 21 -0.23 -8.62 -20.75
N GLU A 22 0.18 -7.62 -21.53
CA GLU A 22 -0.42 -7.34 -22.85
C GLU A 22 0.46 -7.75 -24.03
N ASP A 23 1.75 -8.00 -23.79
CA ASP A 23 2.74 -8.22 -24.84
C ASP A 23 3.83 -9.17 -24.34
N PRO A 24 3.64 -10.49 -24.49
CA PRO A 24 4.62 -11.47 -24.08
C PRO A 24 5.99 -11.31 -24.77
N SER A 25 6.04 -10.63 -25.92
CA SER A 25 7.31 -10.38 -26.65
C SER A 25 8.11 -9.22 -26.05
N ALA A 26 7.46 -8.32 -25.30
CA ALA A 26 8.11 -7.23 -24.57
C ALA A 26 8.87 -7.71 -23.31
N GLY A 27 8.85 -9.00 -23.01
CA GLY A 27 9.57 -9.60 -21.88
C GLY A 27 8.82 -9.43 -20.55
N ASN A 28 9.56 -9.14 -19.49
CA ASN A 28 9.01 -9.02 -18.14
C ASN A 28 8.92 -7.56 -17.68
N ILE A 29 7.92 -7.26 -16.87
CA ILE A 29 7.80 -6.01 -16.11
C ILE A 29 8.03 -6.27 -14.62
N THR A 30 8.37 -5.22 -13.89
CA THR A 30 8.49 -5.27 -12.42
C THR A 30 7.28 -4.61 -11.79
N VAL A 31 6.57 -5.33 -10.93
CA VAL A 31 5.42 -4.82 -10.17
C VAL A 31 5.58 -5.13 -8.69
N SER A 32 5.00 -4.32 -7.81
CA SER A 32 4.96 -4.64 -6.38
C SER A 32 3.76 -5.53 -6.07
N LEU A 33 4.00 -6.77 -5.60
CA LEU A 33 2.93 -7.70 -5.24
C LEU A 33 2.82 -7.91 -3.73
N PRO A 34 1.62 -7.99 -3.16
CA PRO A 34 1.45 -8.14 -1.72
C PRO A 34 1.89 -9.53 -1.23
N ARG A 35 2.73 -9.56 -0.18
CA ARG A 35 2.93 -10.76 0.65
C ARG A 35 1.96 -10.73 1.82
N THR A 36 1.07 -11.71 1.88
CA THR A 36 0.02 -11.80 2.90
C THR A 36 0.20 -13.07 3.72
N HIS A 37 -0.50 -13.16 4.85
CA HIS A 37 -0.53 -14.38 5.67
C HIS A 37 -1.05 -15.62 4.92
N ILE A 38 -1.78 -15.44 3.81
CA ILE A 38 -2.27 -16.54 2.97
C ILE A 38 -1.12 -17.08 2.10
N SER A 39 -0.38 -16.20 1.42
CA SER A 39 0.73 -16.62 0.55
C SER A 39 2.01 -16.95 1.31
N HIS A 40 2.20 -16.34 2.48
CA HIS A 40 3.38 -16.49 3.32
C HIS A 40 2.96 -16.63 4.80
N PRO A 41 2.50 -17.82 5.21
CA PRO A 41 2.16 -18.08 6.61
C PRO A 41 3.36 -17.82 7.52
N GLY A 42 3.14 -17.17 8.66
CA GLY A 42 4.20 -16.83 9.61
C GLY A 42 5.02 -15.59 9.25
N LEU A 43 4.70 -14.87 8.17
CA LEU A 43 5.35 -13.60 7.86
C LEU A 43 5.12 -12.57 8.98
N GLU A 44 6.22 -12.15 9.60
CA GLU A 44 6.25 -11.03 10.54
C GLU A 44 6.64 -9.73 9.84
N ILE A 45 6.44 -8.60 10.53
CA ILE A 45 7.01 -7.32 10.07
C ILE A 45 8.54 -7.31 10.25
N PRO A 46 9.30 -6.60 9.40
CA PRO A 46 10.74 -6.39 9.59
C PRO A 46 11.09 -5.80 10.96
N ASP A 47 12.31 -6.08 11.42
CA ASP A 47 12.80 -5.64 12.74
C ASP A 47 12.83 -4.12 12.92
N GLU A 48 13.08 -3.37 11.85
CA GLU A 48 12.96 -1.92 11.91
C GLU A 48 11.54 -1.52 12.33
N GLY A 49 10.52 -2.22 11.81
CA GLY A 49 9.12 -1.89 12.01
C GLY A 49 8.72 -2.18 13.45
N LYS A 50 9.22 -3.31 13.99
CA LYS A 50 9.10 -3.63 15.43
C LYS A 50 9.72 -2.52 16.27
N LYS A 51 10.94 -2.06 15.94
CA LYS A 51 11.63 -0.99 16.68
C LYS A 51 10.87 0.33 16.60
N ALA A 52 10.38 0.72 15.43
CA ALA A 52 9.60 1.94 15.27
C ALA A 52 8.33 1.93 16.14
N LEU A 53 7.60 0.80 16.17
CA LEU A 53 6.44 0.64 17.04
C LEU A 53 6.81 0.71 18.52
N ARG A 54 7.93 0.09 18.92
CA ARG A 54 8.45 0.12 20.30
C ARG A 54 8.85 1.52 20.74
N SER A 55 9.57 2.26 19.89
CA SER A 55 9.97 3.64 20.17
C SER A 55 8.76 4.57 20.30
N PHE A 56 7.75 4.40 19.44
CA PHE A 56 6.50 5.15 19.55
C PHE A 56 5.76 4.84 20.87
N LEU A 57 5.62 3.56 21.22
CA LEU A 57 5.02 3.17 22.50
C LEU A 57 5.83 3.69 23.68
N ALA A 58 7.16 3.65 23.63
CA ALA A 58 8.00 4.18 24.70
C ALA A 58 7.78 5.68 24.93
N ALA A 59 7.51 6.44 23.87
CA ALA A 59 7.23 7.86 23.97
C ALA A 59 5.81 8.19 24.45
N VAL A 60 4.80 7.40 24.04
CA VAL A 60 3.37 7.74 24.28
C VAL A 60 2.74 6.92 25.41
N TYR A 61 3.06 5.63 25.47
CA TYR A 61 2.55 4.67 26.45
C TYR A 61 3.68 3.80 27.03
N PRO A 62 4.59 4.36 27.84
CA PRO A 62 5.82 3.68 28.26
C PRO A 62 5.59 2.30 28.89
N SER A 63 4.52 2.13 29.65
CA SER A 63 4.14 0.86 30.30
C SER A 63 3.79 -0.27 29.31
N LEU A 64 3.48 0.07 28.05
CA LEU A 64 3.18 -0.89 26.99
C LEU A 64 4.39 -1.19 26.11
N ALA A 65 5.45 -0.38 26.19
CA ALA A 65 6.58 -0.42 25.27
C ALA A 65 7.36 -1.74 25.30
N THR A 66 7.37 -2.46 26.42
CA THR A 66 8.10 -3.74 26.56
C THR A 66 7.21 -4.98 26.42
N ARG A 67 5.88 -4.82 26.34
CA ARG A 67 4.95 -5.97 26.30
C ARG A 67 5.11 -6.77 24.99
N PRO A 68 5.15 -8.11 25.01
CA PRO A 68 5.31 -8.90 23.79
C PRO A 68 4.20 -8.62 22.76
N PHE A 69 4.57 -8.65 21.47
CA PHE A 69 3.57 -8.57 20.40
C PHE A 69 2.83 -9.92 20.32
N ILE A 70 1.50 -9.88 20.34
CA ILE A 70 0.67 -11.10 20.15
C ILE A 70 0.71 -11.54 18.68
N SER A 71 0.77 -10.59 17.76
CA SER A 71 0.85 -10.82 16.32
C SER A 71 1.36 -9.54 15.64
N THR A 72 2.05 -9.70 14.52
CA THR A 72 2.43 -8.61 13.61
C THR A 72 2.04 -8.96 12.19
N ARG A 73 1.77 -7.95 11.35
CA ARG A 73 1.46 -8.15 9.94
C ARG A 73 1.75 -6.89 9.12
N ILE A 74 2.04 -7.09 7.84
CA ILE A 74 2.12 -6.01 6.85
C ILE A 74 0.72 -5.75 6.29
N CYS A 75 0.37 -4.48 6.13
CA CYS A 75 -0.85 -4.05 5.46
C CYS A 75 -0.48 -3.39 4.14
N TRP A 76 -1.08 -3.85 3.04
CA TRP A 76 -0.75 -3.40 1.69
C TRP A 76 -1.79 -2.41 1.17
N TYR A 77 -1.30 -1.38 0.47
CA TYR A 77 -2.11 -0.39 -0.23
C TYR A 77 -1.61 -0.22 -1.66
N THR A 78 -2.48 0.35 -2.50
CA THR A 78 -2.09 0.88 -3.81
C THR A 78 -2.19 2.39 -3.73
N ASP A 79 -1.06 3.05 -3.95
CA ASP A 79 -0.93 4.50 -3.93
C ASP A 79 -1.06 5.05 -5.34
N THR A 80 -1.69 6.22 -5.47
CA THR A 80 -1.57 7.06 -6.66
C THR A 80 -0.56 8.19 -6.38
N PRO A 81 0.05 8.79 -7.42
CA PRO A 81 1.02 9.89 -7.25
C PRO A 81 0.46 11.08 -6.45
N ARG A 82 -0.81 11.41 -6.71
CA ARG A 82 -1.52 12.54 -6.10
C ARG A 82 -2.26 12.17 -4.82
N GLY A 83 -2.40 10.88 -4.53
CA GLY A 83 -3.18 10.37 -3.41
C GLY A 83 -4.68 10.33 -3.65
N ASP A 84 -5.15 10.83 -4.80
CA ASP A 84 -6.55 10.69 -5.22
C ASP A 84 -6.86 9.25 -5.63
N TRP A 85 -8.15 8.87 -5.68
CA TRP A 85 -8.56 7.54 -6.12
C TRP A 85 -8.60 7.43 -7.64
N LEU A 86 -8.61 6.21 -8.16
CA LEU A 86 -8.90 5.95 -9.57
C LEU A 86 -10.27 5.28 -9.67
N LEU A 87 -11.28 6.05 -10.09
CA LEU A 87 -12.67 5.62 -10.26
C LEU A 87 -13.13 5.92 -11.69
N SER A 88 -12.63 5.16 -12.67
CA SER A 88 -12.86 5.43 -14.09
C SER A 88 -12.89 4.15 -14.91
N TYR A 89 -13.55 4.21 -16.07
CA TYR A 89 -13.34 3.24 -17.13
C TYR A 89 -11.91 3.31 -17.67
N HIS A 90 -11.39 2.16 -18.06
CA HIS A 90 -10.10 2.05 -18.73
C HIS A 90 -10.18 2.60 -20.17
N PRO A 91 -9.23 3.44 -20.63
CA PRO A 91 -9.32 4.10 -21.94
C PRO A 91 -9.25 3.12 -23.12
N LYS A 92 -8.50 2.02 -22.96
CA LYS A 92 -8.33 0.97 -23.99
C LYS A 92 -9.35 -0.19 -23.90
N TYR A 93 -9.78 -0.58 -22.69
CA TYR A 93 -10.56 -1.80 -22.48
C TYR A 93 -12.03 -1.46 -22.26
N LYS A 94 -12.83 -1.69 -23.30
CA LYS A 94 -14.28 -1.44 -23.25
C LYS A 94 -14.91 -2.23 -22.09
N ASN A 95 -15.77 -1.56 -21.33
CA ASN A 95 -16.50 -2.10 -20.18
C ASN A 95 -15.65 -2.51 -18.96
N LEU A 96 -14.35 -2.18 -18.92
CA LEU A 96 -13.54 -2.34 -17.71
C LEU A 96 -13.60 -1.07 -16.87
N PHE A 97 -14.32 -1.11 -15.75
CA PHE A 97 -14.29 -0.06 -14.74
C PHE A 97 -13.30 -0.40 -13.64
N VAL A 98 -12.50 0.57 -13.21
CA VAL A 98 -11.51 0.40 -12.15
C VAL A 98 -11.89 1.30 -10.97
N ALA A 99 -11.98 0.70 -9.78
CA ALA A 99 -12.11 1.38 -8.50
C ALA A 99 -10.92 0.99 -7.60
N THR A 100 -9.86 1.79 -7.60
CA THR A 100 -8.61 1.50 -6.86
C THR A 100 -7.90 2.77 -6.40
N GLY A 101 -6.65 2.68 -5.97
CA GLY A 101 -5.84 3.83 -5.60
C GLY A 101 -6.24 4.44 -4.25
N GLY A 102 -6.71 3.62 -3.31
CA GLY A 102 -7.21 4.08 -2.01
C GLY A 102 -6.17 4.82 -1.14
N SER A 103 -4.89 4.81 -1.55
CA SER A 103 -3.83 5.71 -1.08
C SER A 103 -3.70 5.80 0.44
N GLY A 104 -3.92 4.67 1.13
CA GLY A 104 -3.81 4.54 2.57
C GLY A 104 -4.89 5.25 3.40
N HIS A 105 -5.96 5.77 2.78
CA HIS A 105 -7.00 6.53 3.51
C HIS A 105 -8.44 6.17 3.14
N ALA A 106 -8.67 5.30 2.16
CA ALA A 106 -10.02 4.96 1.70
C ALA A 106 -10.91 4.31 2.78
N TYR A 107 -10.34 3.62 3.77
CA TYR A 107 -11.14 2.87 4.76
C TYR A 107 -12.11 3.75 5.57
N LYS A 108 -11.77 5.01 5.86
CA LYS A 108 -12.67 5.93 6.58
C LYS A 108 -13.94 6.27 5.79
N PHE A 109 -13.91 6.07 4.47
CA PHE A 109 -15.02 6.29 3.55
C PHE A 109 -15.78 5.02 3.23
N LEU A 110 -15.45 3.88 3.87
CA LEU A 110 -16.12 2.59 3.65
C LEU A 110 -17.66 2.70 3.59
N PRO A 111 -18.36 3.46 4.45
CA PRO A 111 -19.81 3.53 4.41
C PRO A 111 -20.40 4.33 3.24
N VAL A 112 -19.60 5.19 2.58
CA VAL A 112 -20.11 6.19 1.61
C VAL A 112 -19.47 6.11 0.23
N ILE A 113 -18.30 5.47 0.10
CA ILE A 113 -17.55 5.41 -1.15
C ILE A 113 -18.28 4.61 -2.24
N GLY A 114 -19.09 3.63 -1.84
CA GLY A 114 -19.87 2.79 -2.77
C GLY A 114 -20.79 3.61 -3.68
N ASP A 115 -21.53 4.55 -3.11
CA ASP A 115 -22.44 5.42 -3.87
C ASP A 115 -21.67 6.25 -4.90
N LYS A 116 -20.47 6.74 -4.53
CA LYS A 116 -19.61 7.53 -5.43
C LYS A 116 -18.99 6.70 -6.54
N ILE A 117 -18.67 5.43 -6.26
CA ILE A 117 -18.26 4.48 -7.29
C ILE A 117 -19.40 4.26 -8.29
N VAL A 118 -20.65 4.10 -7.82
CA VAL A 118 -21.83 3.95 -8.70
C VAL A 118 -22.08 5.21 -9.52
N ASP A 119 -22.01 6.39 -8.91
CA ASP A 119 -22.12 7.68 -9.61
C ASP A 119 -21.12 7.76 -10.78
N CYS A 120 -19.84 7.44 -10.55
CA CYS A 120 -18.81 7.39 -11.60
C CYS A 120 -19.10 6.32 -12.65
N LEU A 121 -19.52 5.11 -12.24
CA LEU A 121 -19.85 4.00 -13.14
C LEU A 121 -20.99 4.37 -14.10
N MET A 122 -21.97 5.13 -13.63
CA MET A 122 -23.12 5.61 -14.42
C MET A 122 -22.82 6.86 -15.26
N GLY A 123 -21.57 7.35 -15.26
CA GLY A 123 -21.15 8.52 -16.02
C GLY A 123 -21.49 9.86 -15.37
N ASN A 124 -21.82 9.87 -14.07
CA ASN A 124 -22.18 11.05 -13.30
C ASN A 124 -21.20 11.33 -12.13
N PRO A 125 -19.88 11.44 -12.38
CA PRO A 125 -18.92 11.70 -11.31
C PRO A 125 -19.22 13.06 -10.63
N PRO A 126 -19.02 13.18 -9.31
CA PRO A 126 -19.14 14.47 -8.63
C PRO A 126 -18.21 15.51 -9.27
N ALA A 127 -18.72 16.72 -9.52
CA ALA A 127 -18.02 17.75 -10.26
C ALA A 127 -16.65 18.10 -9.65
N GLU A 128 -16.56 18.08 -8.32
CA GLU A 128 -15.35 18.40 -7.57
C GLU A 128 -14.25 17.33 -7.69
N PHE A 129 -14.61 16.12 -8.09
CA PHE A 129 -13.71 14.96 -8.13
C PHE A 129 -13.52 14.37 -9.52
N LYS A 130 -14.28 14.81 -10.52
CA LYS A 130 -14.25 14.28 -11.89
C LYS A 130 -12.82 14.15 -12.45
N ASP A 131 -12.03 15.21 -12.36
CA ASP A 131 -10.66 15.21 -12.90
C ASP A 131 -9.65 14.48 -12.01
N LYS A 132 -9.92 14.43 -10.70
CA LYS A 132 -9.07 13.76 -9.71
C LYS A 132 -9.19 12.24 -9.80
N TRP A 133 -10.38 11.74 -10.12
CA TRP A 133 -10.67 10.32 -10.17
C TRP A 133 -10.65 9.72 -11.58
N ALA A 134 -10.36 10.55 -12.58
CA ALA A 134 -10.18 10.14 -13.96
C ALA A 134 -8.97 9.23 -14.15
N TRP A 135 -8.94 8.53 -15.29
CA TRP A 135 -7.76 7.78 -15.70
C TRP A 135 -6.56 8.71 -15.86
N PRO A 136 -5.45 8.49 -15.15
CA PRO A 136 -4.30 9.38 -15.22
C PRO A 136 -3.58 9.26 -16.55
N GLU A 137 -2.97 10.36 -17.00
CA GLU A 137 -1.87 10.27 -17.96
C GLU A 137 -0.72 9.49 -17.31
N ARG A 138 -0.05 8.64 -18.09
CA ARG A 138 0.99 7.74 -17.56
C ARG A 138 2.16 8.57 -17.02
N ASP A 139 2.41 8.48 -15.72
CA ASP A 139 3.67 8.93 -15.13
C ASP A 139 4.81 8.00 -15.57
N LEU A 140 5.97 8.57 -15.91
CA LEU A 140 7.12 7.87 -16.49
C LEU A 140 8.00 7.13 -15.46
N GLU A 141 7.68 7.21 -14.16
CA GLU A 141 8.47 6.60 -13.09
C GLU A 141 7.90 5.24 -12.67
N ASP A 142 8.75 4.20 -12.62
CA ASP A 142 8.34 2.82 -12.29
C ASP A 142 7.99 2.61 -10.81
N GLN A 143 8.42 3.51 -9.92
CA GLN A 143 8.07 3.50 -8.49
C GLN A 143 7.56 4.86 -8.05
N VAL A 144 6.23 4.96 -7.95
CA VAL A 144 5.58 6.19 -7.53
C VAL A 144 5.10 6.10 -6.09
N TRP A 145 5.53 7.07 -5.29
CA TRP A 145 5.07 7.29 -3.92
C TRP A 145 4.04 8.41 -3.92
N THR A 146 3.00 8.31 -3.10
CA THR A 146 2.14 9.48 -2.87
C THR A 146 2.97 10.62 -2.28
N LYS A 147 2.84 11.83 -2.86
CA LYS A 147 3.47 13.04 -2.33
C LYS A 147 2.67 13.58 -1.14
N ASP A 148 2.72 12.88 -0.01
CA ASP A 148 1.97 13.20 1.21
C ASP A 148 2.87 13.31 2.47
N TRP A 149 2.21 13.40 3.63
CA TRP A 149 2.80 13.57 4.96
C TRP A 149 3.34 12.27 5.58
N ARG A 150 3.43 11.16 4.82
CA ARG A 150 3.94 9.89 5.33
C ARG A 150 5.35 10.02 5.87
N GLY A 151 5.58 9.40 7.04
CA GLY A 151 6.89 9.37 7.68
C GLY A 151 7.75 8.17 7.27
N GLY A 152 9.04 8.26 7.58
CA GLY A 152 10.02 7.20 7.38
C GLY A 152 10.75 7.26 6.04
N LEU A 153 11.58 6.24 5.78
CA LEU A 153 12.40 6.14 4.58
C LEU A 153 11.55 5.71 3.38
N LYS A 154 11.77 6.38 2.24
CA LYS A 154 11.25 5.97 0.93
C LYS A 154 12.12 4.86 0.35
N GLY A 155 11.56 4.02 -0.53
CA GLY A 155 12.36 3.06 -1.29
C GLY A 155 12.75 1.77 -0.55
N MET A 156 12.17 1.51 0.63
CA MET A 156 12.49 0.26 1.33
C MET A 156 11.90 -0.94 0.57
N VAL A 157 12.73 -1.95 0.32
CA VAL A 157 12.33 -3.22 -0.26
C VAL A 157 12.11 -4.23 0.86
N LEU A 158 10.95 -4.88 0.87
CA LEU A 158 10.55 -5.79 1.95
C LEU A 158 11.56 -6.91 2.18
N GLU A 159 12.03 -7.53 1.11
CA GLU A 159 12.99 -8.65 1.17
C GLU A 159 14.30 -8.23 1.86
N ASP A 160 14.80 -7.04 1.55
CA ASP A 160 16.06 -6.53 2.11
C ASP A 160 15.92 -6.23 3.60
N GLU A 161 14.79 -5.66 4.02
CA GLU A 161 14.52 -5.38 5.43
C GLU A 161 14.30 -6.65 6.26
N LEU A 162 13.71 -7.70 5.69
CA LEU A 162 13.58 -9.01 6.36
C LEU A 162 14.96 -9.66 6.58
N LYS A 163 15.82 -9.70 5.55
CA LYS A 163 17.17 -10.28 5.63
C LYS A 163 18.07 -9.62 6.68
N LYS A 164 17.90 -8.31 6.90
CA LYS A 164 18.64 -7.59 7.95
C LYS A 164 18.37 -8.13 9.36
N GLY A 165 17.17 -8.69 9.61
CA GLY A 165 16.82 -9.33 10.88
C GLY A 165 17.42 -10.74 11.01
N GLU A 166 17.39 -11.52 9.94
CA GLU A 166 17.93 -12.89 9.93
C GLU A 166 19.44 -12.94 10.19
N ASN A 167 20.20 -12.01 9.60
CA ASN A 167 21.64 -11.92 9.81
C ASN A 167 22.02 -11.56 11.25
N LYS A 168 21.10 -10.93 12.02
CA LYS A 168 21.30 -10.67 13.45
C LYS A 168 20.97 -11.85 14.35
N ALA A 169 20.14 -12.78 13.89
CA ALA A 169 19.80 -13.98 14.64
C ALA A 169 20.85 -15.10 14.49
N ARG A 170 21.76 -14.99 13.51
CA ARG A 170 22.83 -15.95 13.22
C ARG A 170 24.21 -15.59 13.82
N LEU A 171 24.34 -14.39 14.39
CA LEU A 171 25.50 -13.90 15.12
C LEU A 171 25.22 -13.93 16.62
#